data_AF-A0A7D5IR89-F1
#
_entry.id   AF-A0A7D5IR89-F1
#
_cell.length_a   1.000
_cell.length_b   1.000
_cell.length_c   1.000
_cell.angle_alpha   90.00
_cell.angle_beta   90.00
_cell.angle_gamma   90.00
#
_symmetry.space_group_name_H-M   'P 1'
#
loop_
_entity.id
_entity.type
_entity.pdbx_description
1 polymer ?
#
loop_
_entity_poly.entity_id
_entity_poly.type
_entity_poly.pdbx_seq_one_letter_code
_entity_poly.pdbx_strand_id
1 'polypeptide(L)'
;MNMSDFNEYGIRQVGDRVRLPGISVSVSEKKKEDGSTVRWAQLSKYNKFKDEYENFSIFADDLELLGLKIPDILSRLKGIAQ
;
A
#
# COMPACT_ATOMS: atom_id res chain seq x y z
N MET A 1 -1.65 -22.07 -11.12
CA MET A 1 -0.90 -21.09 -11.93
C MET A 1 0.01 -20.34 -10.97
N ASN A 2 1.33 -20.59 -11.01
CA ASN A 2 2.30 -19.89 -10.17
C ASN A 2 3.33 -19.24 -11.09
N MET A 3 2.98 -18.07 -11.63
CA MET A 3 3.98 -17.08 -12.05
C MET A 3 3.79 -15.93 -11.09
N SER A 4 4.81 -15.69 -10.28
CA SER A 4 4.74 -14.74 -9.19
C SER A 4 4.51 -13.32 -9.75
N ASP A 5 3.42 -12.65 -9.36
CA ASP A 5 3.05 -11.28 -9.82
C ASP A 5 4.03 -10.16 -9.40
N PHE A 6 5.25 -10.52 -9.00
CA PHE A 6 6.30 -9.56 -8.68
C PHE A 6 6.93 -9.04 -9.96
N ASN A 7 7.13 -7.72 -10.03
CA ASN A 7 7.89 -7.08 -11.08
C ASN A 7 9.40 -7.39 -10.96
N GLU A 8 10.21 -6.84 -11.86
CA GLU A 8 11.68 -7.00 -11.89
C GLU A 8 12.38 -6.58 -10.57
N TYR A 9 11.73 -5.76 -9.75
CA TYR A 9 12.22 -5.32 -8.45
C TYR A 9 11.74 -6.20 -7.29
N GLY A 10 11.04 -7.30 -7.57
CA GLY A 10 10.47 -8.17 -6.56
C GLY A 10 9.29 -7.53 -5.83
N ILE A 11 8.56 -6.59 -6.46
CA ILE A 11 7.42 -5.86 -5.87
C ILE A 11 6.12 -6.23 -6.57
N ARG A 12 5.03 -6.42 -5.81
CA ARG A 12 3.67 -6.58 -6.33
C ARG A 12 2.67 -5.72 -5.56
N GLN A 13 1.56 -5.36 -6.20
CA GLN A 13 0.40 -4.82 -5.49
C GLN A 13 -0.41 -5.98 -4.90
N VAL A 14 -0.88 -5.83 -3.66
CA VAL A 14 -1.72 -6.82 -2.97
C VAL A 14 -3.11 -6.24 -2.77
N GLY A 15 -4.13 -6.97 -3.22
CA GLY A 15 -5.53 -6.58 -3.08
C GLY A 15 -5.92 -5.33 -3.89
N ASP A 16 -7.08 -4.79 -3.54
CA ASP A 16 -7.69 -3.68 -4.26
C ASP A 16 -7.10 -2.32 -3.90
N ARG A 17 -7.06 -1.44 -4.89
CA ARG A 17 -6.75 -0.03 -4.70
C ARG A 17 -7.98 0.72 -4.21
N VAL A 18 -7.87 1.38 -3.07
CA VAL A 18 -8.92 2.26 -2.53
C VAL A 18 -8.74 3.65 -3.13
N ARG A 19 -9.79 4.18 -3.77
CA ARG A 19 -9.80 5.54 -4.31
C ARG A 19 -10.67 6.44 -3.43
N LEU A 20 -10.08 7.54 -2.97
CA LEU A 20 -10.74 8.64 -2.28
C LEU A 20 -10.60 9.91 -3.15
N PRO A 21 -11.40 10.97 -2.91
CA PRO A 21 -11.25 12.23 -3.65
C PRO A 21 -9.81 12.78 -3.54
N GLY A 22 -9.08 12.80 -4.65
CA GLY A 22 -7.70 13.30 -4.74
C GLY A 22 -6.63 12.39 -4.12
N ILE A 23 -6.98 11.22 -3.58
CA ILE A 23 -6.07 10.29 -2.90
C ILE A 23 -6.33 8.86 -3.39
N SER A 24 -5.27 8.13 -3.66
CA SER A 24 -5.30 6.70 -3.96
C SER A 24 -4.45 5.96 -2.95
N VAL A 25 -4.97 4.87 -2.38
CA VAL A 25 -4.25 4.01 -1.45
C VAL A 25 -4.18 2.61 -2.02
N SER A 26 -2.97 2.04 -2.07
CA SER A 26 -2.74 0.64 -2.46
C SER A 26 -1.79 -0.02 -1.48
N VAL A 27 -1.86 -1.34 -1.34
CA VAL A 27 -0.89 -2.10 -0.54
C VAL A 27 0.12 -2.72 -1.49
N SER A 28 1.40 -2.52 -1.19
CA SER A 28 2.51 -3.10 -1.95
C SER A 28 3.24 -4.11 -1.08
N GLU A 29 3.74 -5.16 -1.70
CA GLU A 29 4.55 -6.20 -1.06
C GLU A 29 5.84 -6.41 -1.83
N LYS A 30 6.97 -6.43 -1.12
CA LYS A 30 8.28 -6.76 -1.68
C LYS A 30 8.82 -8.05 -1.10
N LYS A 31 9.30 -8.94 -1.96
CA LYS A 31 10.07 -10.11 -1.56
C LYS A 31 11.53 -9.72 -1.31
N LYS A 32 12.06 -10.10 -0.15
CA LYS A 32 13.45 -9.90 0.26
C LYS A 32 14.32 -11.06 -0.22
N GLU A 33 15.64 -10.85 -0.19
CA GLU A 33 16.64 -11.86 -0.57
C GLU A 33 16.61 -13.10 0.33
N ASP A 34 16.27 -12.93 1.61
CA ASP A 34 16.09 -14.01 2.58
C ASP A 34 14.81 -14.84 2.39
N GLY A 35 14.01 -14.51 1.36
CA GLY A 35 12.75 -15.16 1.05
C GLY A 35 11.54 -14.63 1.82
N SER A 36 11.74 -13.76 2.82
CA SER A 36 10.66 -13.09 3.54
C SER A 36 10.02 -11.96 2.72
N THR A 37 8.91 -11.40 3.20
CA THR A 37 8.21 -10.29 2.53
C THR A 37 8.02 -9.10 3.47
N VAL A 38 8.11 -7.88 2.93
CA VAL A 38 7.70 -6.65 3.61
C VAL A 38 6.50 -6.03 2.88
N ARG A 39 5.53 -5.54 3.65
CA ARG A 39 4.34 -4.85 3.12
C ARG A 39 4.33 -3.40 3.57
N TRP A 40 3.82 -2.51 2.72
CA TRP A 40 3.57 -1.12 3.07
C TRP A 40 2.32 -0.62 2.35
N ALA A 41 1.68 0.40 2.92
CA ALA A 41 0.66 1.15 2.22
C ALA A 41 1.33 2.24 1.40
N GLN A 42 0.86 2.41 0.17
CA GLN A 42 1.33 3.43 -0.76
C GLN A 42 0.18 4.40 -0.97
N LEU A 43 0.37 5.64 -0.56
CA LEU A 43 -0.60 6.72 -0.70
C LEU A 43 -0.12 7.64 -1.82
N SER A 44 -0.91 7.76 -2.86
CA SER A 44 -0.68 8.70 -3.95
C SER A 44 -1.70 9.83 -3.84
N LYS A 45 -1.23 11.06 -3.70
CA LYS A 45 -2.08 12.26 -3.62
C LYS A 45 -1.74 13.16 -4.80
N TYR A 46 -2.76 13.61 -5.52
CA TYR A 46 -2.53 14.58 -6.58
C TYR A 46 -2.29 15.97 -5.99
N ASN A 47 -1.17 16.58 -6.33
CA ASN A 47 -0.80 17.93 -5.93
C ASN A 47 -1.09 18.91 -7.07
N LYS A 48 -2.21 19.62 -6.96
CA LYS A 48 -2.65 20.62 -7.95
C LYS A 48 -1.68 21.80 -8.14
N PHE A 49 -0.80 22.08 -7.16
CA PHE A 49 0.14 23.19 -7.26
C PHE A 49 1.35 22.85 -8.14
N LYS A 50 1.67 21.56 -8.22
CA LYS A 50 2.79 21.03 -9.01
C LYS A 50 2.36 20.24 -10.23
N ASP A 51 1.05 20.03 -10.40
CA ASP A 51 0.45 19.20 -11.45
C ASP A 51 1.03 17.77 -11.51
N GLU A 52 1.30 17.19 -10.33
CA GLU A 52 1.92 15.86 -10.23
C GLU A 52 1.31 15.03 -9.09
N TYR A 53 1.48 13.71 -9.16
CA TYR A 53 1.13 12.82 -8.05
C TYR A 53 2.31 12.67 -7.08
N GLU A 54 2.10 13.07 -5.84
CA GLU A 54 3.03 12.82 -4.74
C GLU A 54 2.76 11.44 -4.13
N ASN A 55 3.81 10.65 -3.96
CA ASN A 55 3.72 9.28 -3.45
C ASN A 55 4.37 9.18 -2.08
N PHE A 56 3.65 8.57 -1.12
CA PHE A 56 4.08 8.39 0.25
C PHE A 56 4.05 6.91 0.59
N SER A 57 5.17 6.39 1.10
CA SER A 57 5.26 5.04 1.64
C SER A 57 4.98 5.09 3.12
N ILE A 58 4.03 4.27 3.56
CA ILE A 58 3.55 4.22 4.94
C ILE A 58 3.82 2.81 5.43
N PHE A 59 4.72 2.69 6.40
CA PHE A 59 5.12 1.41 6.98
C PHE A 59 4.21 1.03 8.14
N ALA A 60 4.30 -0.22 8.58
CA ALA A 60 3.42 -0.80 9.60
C ALA A 60 3.35 0.04 10.89
N ASP A 61 4.48 0.60 11.32
CA ASP A 61 4.57 1.42 12.54
C ASP A 61 3.81 2.75 12.40
N ASP A 62 3.82 3.36 11.21
CA ASP A 62 3.07 4.58 10.90
C ASP A 62 1.58 4.30 10.62
N LEU A 63 1.26 3.03 10.37
CA LEU A 63 -0.06 2.56 9.99
C LEU A 63 -1.01 2.45 11.18
N GLU A 64 -0.50 2.15 12.37
CA GLU A 64 -1.29 2.22 13.61
C GLU A 64 -1.84 3.64 13.85
N LEU A 65 -1.02 4.66 13.58
CA LEU A 65 -1.40 6.07 13.67
C LEU A 65 -2.45 6.46 12.62
N LEU A 66 -2.34 5.97 11.38
CA LEU A 66 -3.34 6.19 10.34
C LEU A 66 -4.64 5.44 10.58
N GLY A 67 -4.55 4.29 11.23
CA GLY A 67 -5.69 3.49 11.63
C GLY A 67 -6.62 4.15 12.65
N LEU A 68 -6.09 5.05 13.48
CA LEU A 68 -6.88 5.93 14.34
C LEU A 68 -7.70 6.96 13.54
N LYS A 69 -7.31 7.25 12.29
CA LYS A 69 -7.94 8.24 11.42
C LYS A 69 -8.77 7.61 10.30
N ILE A 70 -8.46 6.39 9.87
CA ILE A 70 -9.16 5.65 8.82
C ILE A 70 -9.26 4.16 9.23
N PRO A 71 -10.24 3.79 10.07
CA PRO A 71 -10.34 2.45 10.68
C PRO A 71 -10.44 1.31 9.66
N ASP A 72 -11.10 1.55 8.52
CA ASP A 72 -11.34 0.55 7.48
C ASP A 72 -10.08 0.11 6.72
N ILE A 73 -9.00 0.91 6.80
CA ILE A 73 -7.71 0.56 6.19
C ILE A 73 -6.95 -0.44 7.07
N LEU A 74 -7.04 -0.33 8.41
CA LEU A 74 -6.41 -1.28 9.33
C LEU A 74 -6.99 -2.69 9.21
N SER A 75 -8.32 -2.81 9.12
CA SER A 75 -9.00 -4.11 9.02
C SER A 75 -8.60 -4.86 7.74
N ARG A 76 -8.44 -4.13 6.63
CA ARG A 76 -7.93 -4.68 5.35
C ARG A 76 -6.45 -5.05 5.41
N LEU A 77 -5.62 -4.27 6.09
CA LEU A 77 -4.18 -4.54 6.20
C LEU A 77 -3.84 -5.68 7.17
N LYS A 78 -4.63 -5.87 8.23
CA LYS A 78 -4.49 -6.99 9.16
C LYS A 78 -5.03 -8.31 8.59
N GLY A 79 -5.62 -8.31 7.39
CA GLY A 79 -6.20 -9.50 6.76
C GLY A 79 -7.45 -10.01 7.47
N ILE A 80 -8.19 -9.14 8.16
CA ILE A 80 -9.37 -9.51 8.95
C ILE A 80 -10.66 -9.40 8.12
N ALA A 81 -10.66 -8.63 7.02
CA ALA A 81 -11.81 -8.54 6.12
C ALA A 81 -11.73 -9.62 5.02
N GLN A 82 -12.63 -10.61 5.10
CA GLN A 82 -13.06 -11.44 3.98
C GLN A 82 -14.04 -10.68 3.09
#